data_AF-A0A9P1D9L5-F1
#
_entry.id   AF-A0A9P1D9L5-F1
#
_cell.length_a   1.000
_cell.length_b   1.000
_cell.length_c   1.000
_cell.angle_alpha   90.00
_cell.angle_beta   90.00
_cell.angle_gamma   90.00
#
_symmetry.space_group_name_H-M   'P 1'
#
loop_
_entity.id
_entity.type
_entity.pdbx_description
1 polymer ?
#
loop_
_entity_poly.entity_id
_entity_poly.type
_entity_poly.pdbx_seq_one_letter_code
_entity_poly.pdbx_strand_id
1 'polypeptide(L)'
;MAATQKRLAGLPRATYCNGAKSAVNDWLSQLVTAVAKPNGGHDAFWCLLLETRELQTLRSLLSATSASGEYGEFVSAARTVVPNPSAEECAAIRDAAPGVHAIPFTSHAFLADISSKGSHLDEEPSFSVFRDQWERRQFGFVWLDYCGTLASGPGHRRQTDISLLFSANLLQPSAILAVTLSERGAARLYRGELADSLVICVQAAAKAAQRKVISLGLAEYRSPTPMITAAFVVDHLGADVPSFLSREGVSFHHWRSGCGLAECLELPLAKALRLAASAFADAAVGSQHALVLESVKLLPVTRSLEASGSCSSILSSLPDALEAQVAQVFLARSVDVLSGAKLLDYLQQLSSDSSKRFDAV
;
A
#
# COMPACT_ATOMS: atom_id res chain seq x y z
N MET A 1 33.29 29.57 21.15
CA MET A 1 33.18 28.10 21.04
C MET A 1 31.71 27.74 20.94
N ALA A 2 31.25 27.40 19.74
CA ALA A 2 29.84 27.12 19.47
C ALA A 2 29.47 25.71 19.99
N ALA A 3 28.42 25.63 20.79
CA ALA A 3 27.89 24.39 21.34
C ALA A 3 27.41 23.47 20.20
N THR A 4 28.04 22.31 20.09
CA THR A 4 27.78 21.33 19.03
C THR A 4 26.55 20.50 19.39
N GLN A 5 25.42 20.79 18.73
CA GLN A 5 24.17 20.05 18.88
C GLN A 5 24.28 18.64 18.27
N LYS A 6 24.26 17.62 19.13
CA LYS A 6 24.36 16.21 18.75
C LYS A 6 23.01 15.64 18.30
N ARG A 7 23.13 14.70 17.36
CA ARG A 7 22.09 13.88 16.75
C ARG A 7 21.57 12.84 17.78
N LEU A 8 20.29 12.48 17.79
CA LEU A 8 19.75 11.32 18.53
C LEU A 8 20.19 9.99 17.86
N ALA A 9 21.52 9.80 17.74
CA ALA A 9 22.21 8.76 16.95
C ALA A 9 22.28 8.98 15.43
N GLY A 10 22.52 10.21 14.97
CA GLY A 10 23.08 10.34 13.62
C GLY A 10 22.47 11.29 12.57
N LEU A 11 21.53 12.22 12.79
CA LEU A 11 21.26 13.42 11.94
C LEU A 11 20.54 14.54 12.73
N PRO A 12 20.93 15.84 12.63
CA PRO A 12 20.22 16.95 13.25
C PRO A 12 19.22 17.40 12.20
N ARG A 13 18.08 16.71 12.11
CA ARG A 13 16.90 17.41 11.66
C ARG A 13 16.31 17.96 12.93
N ALA A 14 16.33 19.29 13.10
CA ALA A 14 15.23 19.95 13.80
C ALA A 14 13.98 19.14 13.45
N THR A 15 13.30 18.56 14.46
CA THR A 15 12.06 17.78 14.32
C THR A 15 11.35 18.31 13.11
N TYR A 16 11.46 17.59 11.98
CA TYR A 16 11.07 18.15 10.70
C TYR A 16 9.56 18.07 10.78
N CYS A 17 8.95 19.10 11.36
CA CYS A 17 7.53 19.20 11.54
C CYS A 17 7.01 19.44 10.13
N ASN A 18 6.85 18.34 9.40
CA ASN A 18 6.32 18.38 8.07
C ASN A 18 4.82 18.58 8.27
N GLY A 19 4.35 19.80 8.01
CA GLY A 19 2.94 20.14 8.12
C GLY A 19 2.05 19.15 7.37
N ALA A 20 2.53 18.60 6.25
CA ALA A 20 1.81 17.59 5.50
C ALA A 20 1.72 16.24 6.24
N LYS A 21 2.80 15.76 6.88
CA LYS A 21 2.76 14.53 7.69
C LYS A 21 1.88 14.73 8.93
N SER A 22 1.93 15.91 9.56
CA SER A 22 1.02 16.26 10.66
C SER A 22 -0.44 16.23 10.20
N ALA A 23 -0.75 16.79 9.02
CA ALA A 23 -2.09 16.75 8.46
C ALA A 23 -2.56 15.31 8.14
N VAL A 24 -1.64 14.43 7.69
CA VAL A 24 -1.93 12.99 7.53
C VAL A 24 -2.20 12.32 8.87
N ASN A 25 -1.41 12.59 9.91
CA ASN A 25 -1.63 12.05 11.25
C ASN A 25 -2.99 12.46 11.81
N ASP A 26 -3.34 13.75 11.67
CA ASP A 26 -4.63 14.29 12.11
C ASP A 26 -5.79 13.64 11.37
N TRP A 27 -5.64 13.46 10.05
CA TRP A 27 -6.64 12.81 9.21
C TRP A 27 -6.85 11.35 9.63
N LEU A 28 -5.77 10.57 9.79
CA LEU A 28 -5.86 9.18 10.24
C LEU A 28 -6.49 9.09 11.64
N SER A 29 -6.16 10.00 12.55
CA SER A 29 -6.77 10.06 13.89
C SER A 29 -8.27 10.31 13.84
N GLN A 30 -8.72 11.21 12.96
CA GLN A 30 -10.15 11.48 12.73
C GLN A 30 -10.86 10.25 12.15
N LEU A 31 -10.22 9.53 11.21
CA LEU A 31 -10.78 8.30 10.66
C LEU A 31 -10.96 7.24 11.75
N VAL A 32 -9.92 6.98 12.55
CA VAL A 32 -9.98 6.02 13.67
C VAL A 32 -11.13 6.37 14.62
N THR A 33 -11.23 7.65 14.98
CA THR A 33 -12.31 8.13 15.87
C THR A 33 -13.69 7.95 15.25
N ALA A 34 -13.85 8.21 13.95
CA ALA A 34 -15.14 8.08 13.27
C ALA A 34 -15.58 6.61 13.16
N VAL A 35 -14.65 5.71 12.84
CA VAL A 35 -14.95 4.29 12.63
C VAL A 35 -15.13 3.54 13.96
N ALA A 36 -14.52 4.01 15.06
CA ALA A 36 -14.67 3.37 16.37
C ALA A 36 -16.00 3.68 17.07
N LYS A 37 -16.67 4.80 16.73
CA LYS A 37 -17.95 5.25 17.31
C LYS A 37 -19.13 4.26 17.24
N PRO A 38 -19.35 3.48 16.15
CA PRO A 38 -20.57 2.68 16.01
C PRO A 38 -20.60 1.36 16.81
N ASN A 39 -19.45 0.85 17.26
CA ASN A 39 -19.36 -0.55 17.69
C ASN A 39 -19.68 -0.82 19.18
N GLY A 40 -20.01 0.20 19.99
CA GLY A 40 -20.70 0.06 21.29
C GLY A 40 -20.04 -0.81 22.37
N GLY A 41 -18.90 -1.45 22.09
CA GLY A 41 -18.16 -2.30 23.00
C GLY A 41 -16.77 -1.74 23.23
N HIS A 42 -16.35 -1.73 24.50
CA HIS A 42 -14.97 -1.46 24.95
C HIS A 42 -13.99 -2.57 24.53
N ASP A 43 -14.18 -3.16 23.36
CA ASP A 43 -13.27 -4.17 22.84
C ASP A 43 -11.89 -3.55 22.65
N ALA A 44 -10.85 -4.29 23.06
CA ALA A 44 -9.50 -3.79 23.11
C ALA A 44 -9.01 -3.38 21.70
N PHE A 45 -9.02 -2.08 21.42
CA PHE A 45 -8.55 -1.52 20.17
C PHE A 45 -7.01 -1.50 20.16
N TRP A 46 -6.40 -2.44 19.44
CA TRP A 46 -4.94 -2.51 19.29
C TRP A 46 -4.48 -1.78 18.04
N CYS A 47 -3.36 -1.07 18.17
CA CYS A 47 -2.73 -0.30 17.10
C CYS A 47 -1.38 -0.90 16.71
N LEU A 48 -1.16 -1.13 15.42
CA LEU A 48 0.12 -1.55 14.86
C LEU A 48 0.68 -0.46 13.96
N LEU A 49 1.85 0.07 14.30
CA LEU A 49 2.52 1.10 13.51
C LEU A 49 3.84 0.54 12.97
N LEU A 50 3.86 0.15 11.70
CA LEU A 50 5.04 -0.42 11.05
C LEU A 50 5.85 0.66 10.37
N GLU A 51 7.17 0.63 10.58
CA GLU A 51 8.16 1.55 9.97
C GLU A 51 7.96 3.04 10.29
N THR A 52 7.06 3.39 11.22
CA THR A 52 6.92 4.76 11.74
C THR A 52 8.10 5.08 12.68
N ARG A 53 9.19 5.60 12.11
CA ARG A 53 10.38 6.02 12.88
C ARG A 53 10.25 7.39 13.53
N GLU A 54 9.10 8.04 13.36
CA GLU A 54 8.88 9.42 13.79
C GLU A 54 8.08 9.48 15.10
N LEU A 55 8.74 9.88 16.20
CA LEU A 55 8.07 10.13 17.49
C LEU A 55 6.91 11.13 17.38
N GLN A 56 6.97 12.06 16.42
CA GLN A 56 5.87 13.00 16.15
C GLN A 56 4.59 12.25 15.80
N THR A 57 4.67 11.23 14.94
CA THR A 57 3.52 10.43 14.52
C THR A 57 2.88 9.71 15.70
N LEU A 58 3.71 9.07 16.53
CA LEU A 58 3.24 8.41 17.75
C LEU A 58 2.54 9.41 18.70
N ARG A 59 3.16 10.58 18.93
CA ARG A 59 2.58 11.63 19.79
C ARG A 59 1.27 12.19 19.23
N SER A 60 1.19 12.45 17.94
CA SER A 60 -0.04 12.94 17.30
C SER A 60 -1.19 11.94 17.46
N LEU A 61 -0.94 10.65 17.20
CA LEU A 61 -1.96 9.61 17.32
C LEU A 61 -2.44 9.41 18.77
N LEU A 62 -1.52 9.41 19.74
CA LEU A 62 -1.83 9.26 21.17
C LEU A 62 -2.55 10.49 21.75
N SER A 63 -2.17 11.70 21.32
CA SER A 63 -2.78 12.94 21.81
C SER A 63 -4.16 13.20 21.22
N ALA A 64 -4.37 12.89 19.93
CA ALA A 64 -5.64 13.11 19.25
C ALA A 64 -6.78 12.27 19.84
N THR A 65 -6.48 11.09 20.38
CA THR A 65 -7.47 10.21 20.99
C THR A 65 -7.80 10.58 22.43
N SER A 66 -6.81 11.05 23.19
CA SER A 66 -6.99 11.55 24.56
C SER A 66 -7.90 12.78 24.63
N ALA A 67 -7.86 13.66 23.62
CA ALA A 67 -8.65 14.89 23.58
C ALA A 67 -10.16 14.66 23.32
N SER A 68 -10.56 13.46 22.90
CA SER A 68 -11.94 13.20 22.45
C SER A 68 -12.96 12.98 23.56
N GLY A 69 -12.53 12.94 24.83
CA GLY A 69 -13.31 13.22 26.07
C GLY A 69 -14.50 12.32 26.42
N GLU A 70 -15.39 12.03 25.46
CA GLU A 70 -16.65 11.32 25.66
C GLU A 70 -16.59 9.83 25.26
N TYR A 71 -15.57 9.39 24.51
CA TYR A 71 -15.60 8.07 23.85
C TYR A 71 -14.42 7.14 24.19
N GLY A 72 -13.66 7.45 25.23
CA GLY A 72 -12.54 6.62 25.71
C GLY A 72 -11.27 6.74 24.86
N GLU A 73 -10.15 6.37 25.47
CA GLU A 73 -8.83 6.37 24.85
C GLU A 73 -8.75 5.24 23.80
N PHE A 74 -9.16 5.52 22.56
CA PHE A 74 -9.17 4.52 21.48
C PHE A 74 -7.76 4.02 21.11
N VAL A 75 -6.78 4.91 21.11
CA VAL A 75 -5.38 4.60 20.87
C VAL A 75 -4.65 4.82 22.18
N SER A 76 -4.52 3.76 22.97
CA SER A 76 -3.74 3.82 24.21
C SER A 76 -2.30 3.39 23.96
N ALA A 77 -1.37 4.01 24.70
CA ALA A 77 0.03 3.61 24.69
C ALA A 77 0.18 2.11 24.98
N ALA A 78 -0.54 1.60 26.00
CA ALA A 78 -0.53 0.19 26.40
C ALA A 78 -1.03 -0.80 25.32
N ARG A 79 -1.73 -0.29 24.29
CA ARG A 79 -2.29 -1.07 23.18
C ARG A 79 -1.68 -0.70 21.84
N THR A 80 -0.52 -0.05 21.84
CA THR A 80 0.19 0.34 20.62
C THR A 80 1.49 -0.44 20.50
N VAL A 81 1.69 -1.06 19.33
CA VAL A 81 2.89 -1.82 18.99
C VAL A 81 3.63 -1.13 17.86
N VAL A 82 4.94 -0.95 18.04
CA VAL A 82 5.83 -0.34 17.06
C VAL A 82 7.03 -1.27 16.84
N PRO A 83 6.97 -2.16 15.84
CA PRO A 83 8.11 -2.97 15.48
C PRO A 83 9.07 -2.21 14.55
N ASN A 84 10.29 -2.74 14.45
CA ASN A 84 11.42 -2.24 13.68
C ASN A 84 12.10 -0.93 14.14
N PRO A 85 11.97 -0.44 15.40
CA PRO A 85 12.96 0.48 15.94
C PRO A 85 14.26 -0.26 16.28
N SER A 86 15.38 0.43 16.16
CA SER A 86 16.64 0.01 16.79
C SER A 86 16.49 -0.01 18.32
N ALA A 87 17.42 -0.67 19.03
CA ALA A 87 17.38 -0.73 20.49
C ALA A 87 17.40 0.66 21.16
N GLU A 88 18.14 1.61 20.59
CA GLU A 88 18.17 3.01 21.06
C GLU A 88 16.82 3.72 20.80
N GLU A 89 16.22 3.50 19.63
CA GLU A 89 14.89 4.02 19.30
C GLU A 89 13.79 3.39 20.19
N CYS A 90 13.89 2.10 20.54
CA CYS A 90 13.00 1.47 21.50
C CYS A 90 13.00 2.21 22.84
N ALA A 91 14.18 2.51 23.37
CA ALA A 91 14.32 3.23 24.63
C ALA A 91 13.70 4.63 24.54
N ALA A 92 13.99 5.36 23.45
CA ALA A 92 13.43 6.70 23.22
C ALA A 92 11.90 6.69 23.06
N ILE A 93 11.33 5.69 22.39
CA ILE A 93 9.88 5.51 22.24
C ILE A 93 9.24 5.27 23.61
N ARG A 94 9.80 4.37 24.43
CA ARG A 94 9.27 4.04 25.75
C ARG A 94 9.38 5.20 26.74
N ASP A 95 10.45 6.00 26.66
CA ASP A 95 10.62 7.22 27.45
C ASP A 95 9.59 8.29 27.04
N ALA A 96 9.38 8.49 25.74
CA ALA A 96 8.44 9.48 25.22
C ALA A 96 6.96 9.09 25.35
N ALA A 97 6.65 7.80 25.36
CA ALA A 97 5.31 7.24 25.45
C ALA A 97 5.32 5.95 26.30
N PRO A 98 5.32 6.07 27.64
CA PRO A 98 5.29 4.91 28.52
C PRO A 98 4.11 3.99 28.24
N GLY A 99 4.37 2.69 28.10
CA GLY A 99 3.37 1.67 27.78
C GLY A 99 3.36 1.20 26.33
N VAL A 100 3.97 1.94 25.40
CA VAL A 100 4.11 1.48 24.00
C VAL A 100 5.03 0.27 23.90
N HIS A 101 4.57 -0.76 23.17
CA HIS A 101 5.32 -1.97 22.88
C HIS A 101 6.25 -1.73 21.68
N ALA A 102 7.43 -1.16 21.93
CA ALA A 102 8.48 -1.00 20.92
C ALA A 102 9.35 -2.26 20.82
N ILE A 103 9.39 -2.90 19.65
CA ILE A 103 9.95 -4.26 19.47
C ILE A 103 11.02 -4.26 18.36
N PRO A 104 12.29 -4.63 18.63
CA PRO A 104 13.39 -4.46 17.69
C PRO A 104 13.46 -5.54 16.59
N PHE A 105 12.33 -5.84 15.96
CA PHE A 105 12.22 -6.78 14.84
C PHE A 105 11.76 -6.10 13.57
N THR A 106 12.25 -6.55 12.42
CA THR A 106 11.73 -6.04 11.14
C THR A 106 10.21 -6.26 11.05
N SER A 107 9.50 -5.33 10.39
CA SER A 107 8.05 -5.41 10.20
C SER A 107 7.62 -6.76 9.60
N HIS A 108 8.40 -7.26 8.62
CA HIS A 108 8.18 -8.56 7.98
C HIS A 108 8.31 -9.73 8.97
N ALA A 109 9.37 -9.75 9.78
CA ALA A 109 9.58 -10.81 10.77
C ALA A 109 8.50 -10.79 11.85
N PHE A 110 8.14 -9.59 12.31
CA PHE A 110 7.06 -9.42 13.29
C PHE A 110 5.73 -9.94 12.75
N LEU A 111 5.33 -9.53 11.53
CA LEU A 111 4.08 -10.00 10.91
C LEU A 111 4.08 -11.51 10.65
N ALA A 112 5.20 -12.07 10.19
CA ALA A 112 5.36 -13.50 9.98
C ALA A 112 5.17 -14.30 11.28
N ASP A 113 5.72 -13.79 12.39
CA ASP A 113 5.65 -14.47 13.68
C ASP A 113 4.26 -14.38 14.34
N ILE A 114 3.61 -13.21 14.29
CA ILE A 114 2.25 -13.08 14.85
C ILE A 114 1.18 -13.78 14.01
N SER A 115 1.50 -14.12 12.75
CA SER A 115 0.61 -14.88 11.87
C SER A 115 0.83 -16.38 11.96
N SER A 116 1.97 -16.85 12.48
CA SER A 116 2.24 -18.27 12.70
C SER A 116 1.64 -18.79 14.01
N LYS A 117 1.27 -20.07 14.04
CA LYS A 117 0.72 -20.73 15.24
C LYS A 117 1.77 -21.02 16.32
N GLY A 118 3.06 -20.89 16.00
CA GLY A 118 4.18 -20.94 16.92
C GLY A 118 5.05 -19.70 16.74
N SER A 119 5.62 -19.18 17.81
CA SER A 119 6.48 -18.00 17.78
C SER A 119 7.93 -18.40 18.02
N HIS A 120 8.81 -17.95 17.14
CA HIS A 120 10.26 -18.01 17.35
C HIS A 120 10.77 -16.79 18.13
N LEU A 121 9.91 -15.81 18.42
CA LEU A 121 10.26 -14.52 19.01
C LEU A 121 9.92 -14.41 20.51
N ASP A 122 9.50 -15.51 21.14
CA ASP A 122 9.16 -15.59 22.57
C ASP A 122 10.31 -15.27 23.52
N GLU A 123 11.54 -15.30 23.01
CA GLU A 123 12.73 -14.94 23.77
C GLU A 123 12.83 -13.42 24.03
N GLU A 124 12.09 -12.58 23.29
CA GLU A 124 12.09 -11.13 23.52
C GLU A 124 11.02 -10.71 24.54
N PRO A 125 11.39 -10.20 25.73
CA PRO A 125 10.45 -9.93 26.82
C PRO A 125 9.35 -8.93 26.43
N SER A 126 9.70 -7.96 25.58
CA SER A 126 8.75 -6.96 25.10
C SER A 126 7.66 -7.58 24.21
N PHE A 127 8.01 -8.64 23.48
CA PHE A 127 7.10 -9.34 22.59
C PHE A 127 6.19 -10.31 23.35
N SER A 128 6.72 -11.02 24.36
CA SER A 128 5.90 -11.92 25.20
C SER A 128 4.82 -11.16 25.98
N VAL A 129 5.18 -10.02 26.59
CA VAL A 129 4.21 -9.16 27.30
C VAL A 129 3.11 -8.65 26.36
N PHE A 130 3.48 -8.18 25.17
CA PHE A 130 2.50 -7.78 24.16
C PHE A 130 1.55 -8.95 23.83
N ARG A 131 2.11 -10.12 23.52
CA ARG A 131 1.35 -11.28 23.07
C ARG A 131 0.38 -11.78 24.13
N ASP A 132 0.78 -11.74 25.40
CA ASP A 132 -0.06 -12.17 26.52
C ASP A 132 -1.24 -11.20 26.73
N GLN A 133 -1.06 -9.91 26.43
CA GLN A 133 -2.10 -8.88 26.51
C GLN A 133 -2.99 -8.82 25.25
N TRP A 134 -2.54 -9.39 24.13
CA TRP A 134 -3.21 -9.30 22.84
C TRP A 134 -4.25 -10.40 22.64
N GLU A 135 -5.27 -10.39 23.50
CA GLU A 135 -6.26 -11.47 23.68
C GLU A 135 -6.94 -11.94 22.39
N ARG A 136 -7.38 -11.01 21.54
CA ARG A 136 -8.12 -11.32 20.30
C ARG A 136 -7.23 -11.53 19.09
N ARG A 137 -5.93 -11.24 19.20
CA ARG A 137 -4.96 -11.33 18.10
C ARG A 137 -5.37 -10.55 16.83
N GLN A 138 -6.06 -9.42 17.03
CA GLN A 138 -6.48 -8.52 15.95
C GLN A 138 -6.15 -7.07 16.27
N PHE A 139 -5.93 -6.28 15.23
CA PHE A 139 -5.70 -4.84 15.30
C PHE A 139 -6.90 -4.07 14.79
N GLY A 140 -7.24 -2.98 15.49
CA GLY A 140 -8.24 -2.00 15.09
C GLY A 140 -7.70 -0.90 14.19
N PHE A 141 -6.40 -0.62 14.30
CA PHE A 141 -5.71 0.30 13.44
C PHE A 141 -4.35 -0.27 13.07
N VAL A 142 -4.06 -0.30 11.77
CA VAL A 142 -2.75 -0.67 11.25
C VAL A 142 -2.28 0.43 10.33
N TRP A 143 -1.09 0.96 10.58
CA TRP A 143 -0.42 1.86 9.65
C TRP A 143 0.90 1.26 9.18
N LEU A 144 0.97 1.01 7.87
CA LEU A 144 2.17 0.58 7.15
C LEU A 144 2.87 1.80 6.52
N ASP A 145 3.85 2.39 7.20
CA ASP A 145 4.53 3.62 6.74
C ASP A 145 5.75 3.32 5.85
N TYR A 146 5.51 2.66 4.70
CA TYR A 146 6.59 2.16 3.85
C TYR A 146 7.27 3.24 3.00
N CYS A 147 8.55 3.00 2.68
CA CYS A 147 9.32 3.82 1.74
C CYS A 147 9.52 3.14 0.37
N GLY A 148 9.02 3.71 -0.72
CA GLY A 148 9.17 3.18 -2.08
C GLY A 148 7.90 2.50 -2.60
N THR A 149 7.97 1.94 -3.80
CA THR A 149 6.81 1.39 -4.53
C THR A 149 6.57 -0.10 -4.25
N LEU A 150 5.37 -0.59 -4.59
CA LEU A 150 5.00 -2.00 -4.46
C LEU A 150 5.65 -2.91 -5.53
N ALA A 151 6.01 -2.37 -6.69
CA ALA A 151 6.60 -3.14 -7.80
C ALA A 151 8.11 -3.39 -7.67
N SER A 152 8.73 -2.97 -6.57
CA SER A 152 10.16 -3.22 -6.32
C SER A 152 10.39 -4.53 -5.59
N GLY A 153 11.64 -5.05 -5.56
CA GLY A 153 11.98 -6.23 -4.74
C GLY A 153 11.54 -6.10 -3.27
N PRO A 154 11.86 -5.00 -2.56
CA PRO A 154 11.29 -4.70 -1.25
C PRO A 154 9.77 -4.50 -1.28
N GLY A 155 9.24 -3.96 -2.37
CA GLY A 155 7.81 -3.83 -2.64
C GLY A 155 7.04 -5.15 -2.58
N HIS A 156 7.57 -6.25 -3.14
CA HIS A 156 6.93 -7.56 -3.05
C HIS A 156 6.79 -8.07 -1.61
N ARG A 157 7.75 -7.75 -0.74
CA ARG A 157 7.62 -8.07 0.69
C ARG A 157 6.50 -7.27 1.35
N ARG A 158 6.30 -6.01 0.96
CA ARG A 158 5.19 -5.17 1.45
C ARG A 158 3.83 -5.67 0.96
N GLN A 159 3.76 -6.15 -0.29
CA GLN A 159 2.56 -6.83 -0.78
C GLN A 159 2.26 -8.10 0.04
N THR A 160 3.30 -8.83 0.43
CA THR A 160 3.18 -10.00 1.31
C THR A 160 2.68 -9.61 2.69
N ASP A 161 3.20 -8.55 3.30
CA ASP A 161 2.73 -8.03 4.59
C ASP A 161 1.25 -7.66 4.55
N ILE A 162 0.83 -6.91 3.51
CA ILE A 162 -0.57 -6.55 3.31
C ILE A 162 -1.42 -7.83 3.20
N SER A 163 -0.99 -8.78 2.37
CA SER A 163 -1.70 -10.05 2.20
C SER A 163 -1.82 -10.84 3.50
N LEU A 164 -0.77 -10.81 4.34
CA LEU A 164 -0.71 -11.51 5.60
C LEU A 164 -1.65 -10.93 6.65
N LEU A 165 -1.80 -9.60 6.69
CA LEU A 165 -2.79 -8.94 7.55
C LEU A 165 -4.21 -9.45 7.29
N PHE A 166 -4.55 -9.70 6.03
CA PHE A 166 -5.85 -10.25 5.64
C PHE A 166 -5.94 -11.76 5.85
N SER A 167 -4.97 -12.54 5.35
CA SER A 167 -5.03 -14.00 5.34
C SER A 167 -4.89 -14.62 6.73
N ALA A 168 -4.11 -14.00 7.63
CA ALA A 168 -4.00 -14.41 9.03
C ALA A 168 -5.07 -13.76 9.93
N ASN A 169 -6.06 -13.08 9.34
CA ASN A 169 -7.17 -12.44 10.04
C ASN A 169 -6.72 -11.46 11.14
N LEU A 170 -5.64 -10.70 10.91
CA LEU A 170 -5.04 -9.80 11.88
C LEU A 170 -5.76 -8.45 11.99
N LEU A 171 -6.71 -8.16 11.09
CA LEU A 171 -7.52 -6.94 11.11
C LEU A 171 -8.91 -7.25 11.69
N GLN A 172 -9.35 -6.54 12.72
CA GLN A 172 -10.72 -6.72 13.24
C GLN A 172 -11.78 -6.19 12.25
N PRO A 173 -13.07 -6.55 12.39
CA PRO A 173 -14.14 -5.87 11.67
C PRO A 173 -14.15 -4.36 11.98
N SER A 174 -14.35 -3.54 10.94
CA SER A 174 -14.18 -2.09 10.98
C SER A 174 -12.76 -1.62 11.36
N ALA A 175 -11.73 -2.45 11.19
CA ALA A 175 -10.36 -1.99 11.30
C ALA A 175 -10.02 -0.96 10.22
N ILE A 176 -9.14 -0.03 10.55
CA ILE A 176 -8.53 0.88 9.58
C ILE A 176 -7.15 0.38 9.21
N LEU A 177 -6.94 0.16 7.92
CA LEU A 177 -5.63 -0.09 7.32
C LEU A 177 -5.18 1.18 6.58
N ALA A 178 -4.14 1.84 7.08
CA ALA A 178 -3.46 2.92 6.38
C ALA A 178 -2.16 2.39 5.78
N VAL A 179 -1.87 2.75 4.53
CA VAL A 179 -0.62 2.36 3.87
C VAL A 179 -0.03 3.59 3.21
N THR A 180 1.19 3.91 3.59
CA THR A 180 2.01 4.95 2.97
C THR A 180 2.99 4.31 2.00
N LEU A 181 3.13 4.93 0.82
CA LEU A 181 4.13 4.57 -0.17
C LEU A 181 4.85 5.83 -0.65
N SER A 182 6.03 5.65 -1.23
CA SER A 182 6.76 6.74 -1.89
C SER A 182 7.19 6.33 -3.28
N GLU A 183 7.45 7.31 -4.14
CA GLU A 183 7.84 7.04 -5.53
C GLU A 183 9.33 6.85 -5.72
N ARG A 184 10.04 6.59 -4.61
CA ARG A 184 11.49 6.48 -4.66
C ARG A 184 11.91 5.32 -5.57
N GLY A 185 12.62 5.67 -6.64
CA GLY A 185 13.30 4.70 -7.51
C GLY A 185 12.45 4.09 -8.63
N ALA A 186 11.23 4.56 -8.89
CA ALA A 186 10.40 4.07 -9.99
C ALA A 186 9.96 5.21 -10.92
N ALA A 187 10.25 5.07 -12.21
CA ALA A 187 9.68 5.94 -13.23
C ALA A 187 8.16 5.71 -13.29
N ARG A 188 7.40 6.78 -13.04
CA ARG A 188 5.95 6.81 -13.18
C ARG A 188 5.55 7.03 -14.62
N LEU A 189 4.41 6.49 -14.98
CA LEU A 189 3.83 6.60 -16.31
C LEU A 189 2.66 7.56 -16.38
N TYR A 190 1.83 7.53 -15.35
CA TYR A 190 0.70 8.41 -15.24
C TYR A 190 0.54 8.87 -13.80
N ARG A 191 -0.12 10.02 -13.64
CA ARG A 191 -0.47 10.53 -12.31
C ARG A 191 -1.40 9.53 -11.63
N GLY A 192 -1.10 9.11 -10.40
CA GLY A 192 -1.95 8.15 -9.68
C GLY A 192 -1.59 6.67 -9.81
N GLU A 193 -0.56 6.31 -10.58
CA GLU A 193 -0.11 4.90 -10.73
C GLU A 193 0.15 4.20 -9.38
N LEU A 194 0.77 4.93 -8.44
CA LEU A 194 1.06 4.40 -7.10
C LEU A 194 -0.21 4.19 -6.28
N ALA A 195 -1.22 5.06 -6.45
CA ALA A 195 -2.51 4.97 -5.79
C ALA A 195 -3.31 3.77 -6.31
N ASP A 196 -3.36 3.61 -7.63
CA ASP A 196 -4.02 2.47 -8.28
C ASP A 196 -3.38 1.15 -7.85
N SER A 197 -2.05 1.06 -7.91
CA SER A 197 -1.31 -0.14 -7.49
C SER A 197 -1.61 -0.51 -6.03
N LEU A 198 -1.69 0.47 -5.14
CA LEU A 198 -1.99 0.25 -3.73
C LEU A 198 -3.43 -0.20 -3.51
N VAL A 199 -4.40 0.49 -4.11
CA VAL A 199 -5.83 0.14 -3.98
C VAL A 199 -6.08 -1.27 -4.50
N ILE A 200 -5.52 -1.63 -5.65
CA ILE A 200 -5.65 -2.96 -6.23
C ILE A 200 -5.01 -4.02 -5.34
N CYS A 201 -3.78 -3.77 -4.84
CA CYS A 201 -3.10 -4.69 -3.94
C CYS A 201 -3.93 -5.00 -2.69
N VAL A 202 -4.47 -3.96 -2.03
CA VAL A 202 -5.30 -4.13 -0.84
C VAL A 202 -6.62 -4.83 -1.15
N GLN A 203 -7.29 -4.47 -2.25
CA GLN A 203 -8.53 -5.13 -2.66
C GLN A 203 -8.33 -6.60 -3.01
N ALA A 204 -7.23 -6.95 -3.68
CA ALA A 204 -6.90 -8.31 -4.02
C ALA A 204 -6.60 -9.16 -2.77
N ALA A 205 -5.83 -8.61 -1.82
CA ALA A 205 -5.56 -9.25 -0.54
C ALA A 205 -6.86 -9.48 0.25
N ALA A 206 -7.73 -8.47 0.34
CA ALA A 206 -9.03 -8.59 0.99
C ALA A 206 -9.92 -9.64 0.31
N LYS A 207 -10.01 -9.62 -1.02
CA LYS A 207 -10.80 -10.57 -1.82
C LYS A 207 -10.31 -12.01 -1.61
N ALA A 208 -9.00 -12.23 -1.60
CA ALA A 208 -8.42 -13.56 -1.36
C ALA A 208 -8.78 -14.11 0.04
N ALA A 209 -8.89 -13.22 1.04
CA ALA A 209 -9.34 -13.56 2.38
C ALA A 209 -10.87 -13.55 2.55
N GLN A 210 -11.65 -13.35 1.48
CA GLN A 210 -13.12 -13.21 1.51
C GLN A 210 -13.63 -12.05 2.39
N ARG A 211 -12.85 -10.98 2.50
CA ARG A 211 -13.16 -9.78 3.27
C ARG A 211 -13.55 -8.62 2.37
N LYS A 212 -14.38 -7.73 2.89
CA LYS A 212 -14.77 -6.48 2.20
C LYS A 212 -13.83 -5.37 2.64
N VAL A 213 -13.44 -4.51 1.70
CA VAL A 213 -12.63 -3.34 1.99
C VAL A 213 -13.16 -2.13 1.23
N ILE A 214 -13.21 -0.98 1.91
CA ILE A 214 -13.66 0.29 1.34
C ILE A 214 -12.54 1.31 1.48
N SER A 215 -12.17 1.97 0.39
CA SER A 215 -11.22 3.09 0.41
C SER A 215 -11.88 4.30 1.07
N LEU A 216 -11.32 4.77 2.18
CA LEU A 216 -11.79 5.95 2.90
C LEU A 216 -11.26 7.25 2.28
N GLY A 217 -10.10 7.16 1.62
CA GLY A 217 -9.50 8.29 0.93
C GLY A 217 -8.00 8.10 0.75
N LEU A 218 -7.42 9.04 0.01
CA LEU A 218 -6.00 9.09 -0.28
C LEU A 218 -5.46 10.50 -0.05
N ALA A 219 -4.32 10.59 0.62
CA ALA A 219 -3.56 11.80 0.86
C ALA A 219 -2.29 11.81 -0.01
N GLU A 220 -2.16 12.78 -0.91
CA GLU A 220 -0.91 13.04 -1.65
C GLU A 220 -0.11 14.16 -0.96
N TYR A 221 1.18 13.94 -0.70
CA TYR A 221 2.06 14.93 -0.10
C TYR A 221 3.54 14.70 -0.43
N ARG A 222 4.45 15.56 0.06
CA ARG A 222 5.90 15.44 -0.17
C ARG A 222 6.68 15.39 1.15
N SER A 223 7.51 14.35 1.34
CA SER A 223 8.37 14.21 2.53
C SER A 223 9.50 13.18 2.37
N PRO A 224 10.70 13.51 1.85
CA PRO A 224 11.09 14.60 0.94
C PRO A 224 10.78 14.31 -0.53
N THR A 225 10.47 13.05 -0.86
CA THR A 225 9.94 12.61 -2.16
C THR A 225 8.42 12.69 -2.14
N PRO A 226 7.74 12.65 -3.29
CA PRO A 226 6.29 12.54 -3.28
C PRO A 226 5.87 11.19 -2.67
N MET A 227 4.83 11.26 -1.85
CA MET A 227 4.28 10.21 -1.01
C MET A 227 2.78 10.14 -1.26
N ILE A 228 2.23 8.95 -1.10
CA ILE A 228 0.79 8.77 -0.96
C ILE A 228 0.52 8.04 0.36
N THR A 229 -0.59 8.35 1.02
CA THR A 229 -1.15 7.51 2.08
C THR A 229 -2.60 7.23 1.77
N ALA A 230 -2.94 5.96 1.57
CA ALA A 230 -4.33 5.54 1.40
C ALA A 230 -4.82 4.89 2.69
N ALA A 231 -6.07 5.19 3.07
CA ALA A 231 -6.72 4.58 4.22
C ALA A 231 -7.92 3.75 3.75
N PHE A 232 -8.09 2.59 4.36
CA PHE A 232 -9.12 1.62 4.04
C PHE A 232 -9.82 1.17 5.32
N VAL A 233 -11.12 0.91 5.25
CA VAL A 233 -11.87 0.23 6.32
C VAL A 233 -12.23 -1.19 5.90
N VAL A 234 -12.09 -2.15 6.81
CA VAL A 234 -12.32 -3.58 6.56
C VAL A 234 -13.66 -4.03 7.14
N ASP A 235 -14.46 -4.80 6.40
CA ASP A 235 -15.74 -5.39 6.82
C ASP A 235 -16.70 -4.40 7.52
N HIS A 236 -16.74 -3.16 7.03
CA HIS A 236 -17.61 -2.14 7.60
C HIS A 236 -19.07 -2.42 7.24
N LEU A 237 -19.93 -2.63 8.25
CA LEU A 237 -21.33 -3.02 8.08
C LEU A 237 -22.30 -1.84 7.96
N GLY A 238 -21.84 -0.61 8.14
CA GLY A 238 -22.67 0.58 7.97
C GLY A 238 -22.18 1.75 8.81
N ALA A 239 -21.69 2.78 8.13
CA ALA A 239 -21.73 4.18 8.53
C ALA A 239 -21.34 5.02 7.31
N ASP A 240 -21.83 6.26 7.28
CA ASP A 240 -21.35 7.29 6.37
C ASP A 240 -19.84 7.44 6.58
N VAL A 241 -19.04 7.05 5.59
CA VAL A 241 -17.62 7.38 5.55
C VAL A 241 -17.56 8.90 5.55
N PRO A 242 -16.96 9.55 6.57
CA PRO A 242 -17.06 10.98 6.64
C PRO A 242 -16.34 11.60 5.42
N SER A 243 -17.01 12.53 4.76
CA SER A 243 -16.40 13.33 3.70
C SER A 243 -15.46 14.34 4.34
N PHE A 244 -14.15 14.28 4.08
CA PHE A 244 -13.18 15.17 4.71
C PHE A 244 -12.68 16.27 3.77
N LEU A 245 -12.48 17.45 4.35
CA LEU A 245 -12.06 18.67 3.68
C LEU A 245 -10.54 18.68 3.44
N SER A 246 -10.13 19.26 2.31
CA SER A 246 -8.71 19.50 1.99
C SER A 246 -8.01 20.35 3.07
N ARG A 247 -6.77 20.00 3.44
CA ARG A 247 -5.90 20.83 4.28
C ARG A 247 -4.66 21.26 3.49
N GLU A 248 -4.05 22.40 3.86
CA GLU A 248 -2.87 22.93 3.15
C GLU A 248 -1.75 21.89 3.03
N GLY A 249 -1.21 21.75 1.82
CA GLY A 249 -0.07 20.85 1.54
C GLY A 249 -0.41 19.36 1.43
N VAL A 250 -1.68 18.97 1.59
CA VAL A 250 -2.16 17.59 1.37
C VAL A 250 -3.39 17.61 0.48
N SER A 251 -3.31 16.91 -0.66
CA SER A 251 -4.48 16.73 -1.52
C SER A 251 -5.21 15.45 -1.09
N PHE A 252 -6.47 15.59 -0.66
CA PHE A 252 -7.32 14.47 -0.27
C PHE A 252 -8.27 14.10 -1.40
N HIS A 253 -8.31 12.83 -1.77
CA HIS A 253 -9.11 12.32 -2.86
C HIS A 253 -9.89 11.08 -2.43
N HIS A 254 -11.16 10.98 -2.83
CA HIS A 254 -11.82 9.69 -2.94
C HIS A 254 -11.25 9.00 -4.18
N TRP A 255 -10.31 8.08 -3.96
CA TRP A 255 -9.63 7.41 -5.05
C TRP A 255 -10.38 6.13 -5.47
N ARG A 256 -10.73 6.04 -6.76
CA ARG A 256 -11.14 4.79 -7.40
C ARG A 256 -10.04 4.37 -8.36
N SER A 257 -9.83 3.06 -8.50
CA SER A 257 -8.83 2.53 -9.42
C SER A 257 -9.03 3.08 -10.84
N GLY A 258 -7.98 3.63 -11.44
CA GLY A 258 -7.96 4.19 -12.79
C GLY A 258 -8.36 5.66 -12.91
N CYS A 259 -8.69 6.35 -11.81
CA CYS A 259 -9.01 7.79 -11.83
C CYS A 259 -7.88 8.65 -12.39
N GLY A 260 -6.63 8.33 -12.05
CA GLY A 260 -5.46 9.11 -12.47
C GLY A 260 -5.19 9.12 -13.99
N LEU A 261 -5.63 8.06 -14.69
CA LEU A 261 -5.61 8.01 -16.16
C LEU A 261 -6.77 8.80 -16.77
N ALA A 262 -7.95 8.78 -16.14
CA ALA A 262 -9.11 9.56 -16.58
C ALA A 262 -8.91 11.08 -16.45
N GLU A 263 -8.04 11.52 -15.52
CA GLU A 263 -7.61 12.92 -15.38
C GLU A 263 -6.57 13.37 -16.44
N CYS A 264 -6.26 12.53 -17.44
CA CYS A 264 -5.53 12.89 -18.67
C CYS A 264 -4.10 13.44 -18.51
N LEU A 265 -3.42 13.23 -17.37
CA LEU A 265 -2.01 13.63 -17.19
C LEU A 265 -1.08 12.44 -17.43
N GLU A 266 -1.01 11.99 -18.69
CA GLU A 266 0.03 11.07 -19.16
C GLU A 266 1.39 11.78 -19.08
N LEU A 267 2.38 11.19 -18.40
CA LEU A 267 3.72 11.78 -18.29
C LEU A 267 4.46 11.66 -19.64
N PRO A 268 5.46 12.52 -19.93
CA PRO A 268 6.20 12.48 -21.19
C PRO A 268 6.79 11.11 -21.54
N LEU A 269 7.19 10.34 -20.52
CA LEU A 269 7.68 8.96 -20.69
C LEU A 269 6.58 8.04 -21.23
N ALA A 270 5.37 8.07 -20.65
CA ALA A 270 4.26 7.25 -21.13
C ALA A 270 3.83 7.68 -22.54
N LYS A 271 3.78 8.99 -22.81
CA LYS A 271 3.53 9.52 -24.16
C LYS A 271 4.57 9.03 -25.16
N ALA A 272 5.86 9.04 -24.80
CA ALA A 272 6.94 8.55 -25.65
C ALA A 272 6.83 7.04 -25.89
N LEU A 273 6.55 6.25 -24.86
CA LEU A 273 6.31 4.81 -24.98
C LEU A 273 5.13 4.52 -25.91
N ARG A 274 4.02 5.27 -25.78
CA ARG A 274 2.84 5.18 -26.65
C ARG A 274 3.17 5.50 -28.10
N LEU A 275 3.91 6.57 -28.36
CA LEU A 275 4.35 6.95 -29.71
C LEU A 275 5.30 5.91 -30.32
N ALA A 276 6.26 5.41 -29.54
CA ALA A 276 7.20 4.38 -29.98
C ALA A 276 6.47 3.08 -30.33
N ALA A 277 5.48 2.70 -29.54
CA ALA A 277 4.68 1.52 -29.83
C ALA A 277 3.78 1.70 -31.04
N SER A 278 3.11 2.85 -31.21
CA SER A 278 2.35 3.15 -32.41
C SER A 278 3.23 3.05 -33.66
N ALA A 279 4.42 3.66 -33.62
CA ALA A 279 5.39 3.58 -34.72
C ALA A 279 5.86 2.14 -34.99
N PHE A 280 6.04 1.32 -33.94
CA PHE A 280 6.34 -0.10 -34.08
C PHE A 280 5.19 -0.87 -34.74
N ALA A 281 3.94 -0.64 -34.31
CA ALA A 281 2.76 -1.25 -34.92
C ALA A 281 2.64 -0.88 -36.39
N ASP A 282 2.81 0.40 -36.72
CA ASP A 282 2.75 0.91 -38.09
C ASP A 282 3.84 0.28 -38.96
N ALA A 283 5.05 0.10 -38.40
CA ALA A 283 6.15 -0.60 -39.07
C ALA A 283 5.91 -2.11 -39.21
N ALA A 284 5.07 -2.71 -38.36
CA ALA A 284 4.74 -4.14 -38.35
C ALA A 284 3.52 -4.49 -39.22
N VAL A 285 2.89 -3.51 -39.88
CA VAL A 285 1.75 -3.74 -40.78
C VAL A 285 2.17 -4.62 -41.96
N GLY A 286 1.61 -5.83 -42.05
CA GLY A 286 1.83 -6.75 -43.16
C GLY A 286 2.11 -8.20 -42.76
N SER A 287 2.36 -8.46 -41.47
CA SER A 287 2.62 -9.80 -40.95
C SER A 287 1.81 -10.06 -39.68
N GLN A 288 1.12 -11.21 -39.63
CA GLN A 288 0.35 -11.62 -38.44
C GLN A 288 1.32 -11.85 -37.28
N HIS A 289 1.44 -10.86 -36.41
CA HIS A 289 2.35 -10.89 -35.28
C HIS A 289 1.58 -10.68 -33.98
N ALA A 290 1.91 -11.51 -32.99
CA ALA A 290 1.56 -11.28 -31.61
C ALA A 290 2.60 -10.34 -31.00
N LEU A 291 2.19 -9.16 -30.55
CA LEU A 291 3.08 -8.30 -29.77
C LEU A 291 2.99 -8.70 -28.30
N VAL A 292 4.11 -9.07 -27.70
CA VAL A 292 4.20 -9.27 -26.26
C VAL A 292 4.70 -8.01 -25.58
N LEU A 293 3.98 -7.57 -24.56
CA LEU A 293 4.38 -6.45 -23.73
C LEU A 293 4.62 -6.95 -22.31
N GLU A 294 5.89 -6.88 -21.88
CA GLU A 294 6.38 -7.41 -20.59
C GLU A 294 6.38 -6.39 -19.45
N SER A 295 5.29 -5.62 -19.26
CA SER A 295 5.13 -4.78 -18.06
C SER A 295 3.77 -4.09 -18.03
N VAL A 296 3.20 -3.86 -16.84
CA VAL A 296 2.06 -2.92 -16.68
C VAL A 296 2.37 -1.56 -17.23
N LYS A 297 3.66 -1.25 -17.28
CA LYS A 297 4.14 0.02 -17.79
C LYS A 297 3.83 0.26 -19.25
N LEU A 298 3.50 -0.81 -19.96
CA LEU A 298 3.15 -0.80 -21.37
C LEU A 298 1.64 -1.01 -21.57
N LEU A 299 0.79 -0.92 -20.55
CA LEU A 299 -0.66 -1.00 -20.72
C LEU A 299 -1.25 0.15 -21.55
N PRO A 300 -0.83 1.43 -21.38
CA PRO A 300 -1.29 2.50 -22.27
C PRO A 300 -0.89 2.26 -23.73
N VAL A 301 0.28 1.66 -23.93
CA VAL A 301 0.79 1.20 -25.21
C VAL A 301 -0.13 0.08 -25.77
N THR A 302 -0.41 -0.95 -24.97
CA THR A 302 -1.29 -2.09 -25.31
C THR A 302 -2.65 -1.60 -25.81
N ARG A 303 -3.30 -0.70 -25.06
CA ARG A 303 -4.61 -0.13 -25.46
C ARG A 303 -4.54 0.66 -26.76
N SER A 304 -3.47 1.41 -26.96
CA SER A 304 -3.31 2.24 -28.17
C SER A 304 -3.15 1.38 -29.41
N LEU A 305 -2.40 0.27 -29.29
CA LEU A 305 -2.21 -0.73 -30.33
C LEU A 305 -3.48 -1.55 -30.61
N GLU A 306 -4.26 -1.87 -29.58
CA GLU A 306 -5.58 -2.49 -29.72
C GLU A 306 -6.54 -1.57 -30.46
N ALA A 307 -6.56 -0.28 -30.09
CA ALA A 307 -7.43 0.71 -30.70
C ALA A 307 -7.06 1.02 -32.17
N SER A 308 -5.78 0.88 -32.55
CA SER A 308 -5.35 1.11 -33.93
C SER A 308 -5.70 -0.05 -34.87
N GLY A 309 -6.04 -1.23 -34.33
CA GLY A 309 -6.33 -2.42 -35.14
C GLY A 309 -5.12 -2.99 -35.89
N SER A 310 -3.91 -2.49 -35.60
CA SER A 310 -2.68 -2.83 -36.33
C SER A 310 -2.10 -4.19 -35.93
N CYS A 311 -2.56 -4.78 -34.82
CA CYS A 311 -2.12 -6.09 -34.35
C CYS A 311 -3.31 -7.06 -34.23
N SER A 312 -3.16 -8.28 -34.79
CA SER A 312 -4.18 -9.33 -34.69
C SER A 312 -4.29 -9.91 -33.27
N SER A 313 -3.23 -9.81 -32.45
CA SER A 313 -3.21 -10.30 -31.07
C SER A 313 -2.18 -9.50 -30.27
N ILE A 314 -2.58 -9.04 -29.08
CA ILE A 314 -1.65 -8.41 -28.12
C ILE A 314 -1.62 -9.27 -26.87
N LEU A 315 -0.43 -9.72 -26.52
CA LEU A 315 -0.17 -10.53 -25.34
C LEU A 315 0.44 -9.63 -24.28
N SER A 316 -0.27 -9.40 -23.19
CA SER A 316 0.35 -8.79 -22.02
C SER A 316 0.94 -9.91 -21.18
N SER A 317 2.26 -10.01 -21.17
CA SER A 317 2.98 -10.88 -20.26
C SER A 317 3.38 -10.05 -19.07
N LEU A 318 2.97 -10.40 -17.86
CA LEU A 318 3.24 -9.58 -16.70
C LEU A 318 4.09 -10.37 -15.72
N PRO A 319 5.22 -9.80 -15.25
CA PRO A 319 6.17 -10.51 -14.40
C PRO A 319 5.59 -10.83 -13.03
N ASP A 320 4.54 -10.12 -12.60
CA ASP A 320 3.89 -10.35 -11.31
C ASP A 320 2.36 -10.23 -11.35
N ALA A 321 1.72 -10.81 -10.31
CA ALA A 321 0.28 -10.91 -10.22
C ALA A 321 -0.43 -9.59 -9.91
N LEU A 322 0.22 -8.66 -9.18
CA LEU A 322 -0.33 -7.33 -8.96
C LEU A 322 -0.36 -6.58 -10.28
N GLU A 323 0.70 -6.70 -11.06
CA GLU A 323 0.78 -6.16 -12.40
C GLU A 323 -0.37 -6.69 -13.29
N ALA A 324 -0.64 -7.99 -13.29
CA ALA A 324 -1.77 -8.56 -14.02
C ALA A 324 -3.15 -8.09 -13.53
N GLN A 325 -3.33 -7.91 -12.22
CA GLN A 325 -4.59 -7.38 -11.68
C GLN A 325 -4.80 -5.91 -12.05
N VAL A 326 -3.73 -5.11 -12.00
CA VAL A 326 -3.71 -3.74 -12.52
C VAL A 326 -4.15 -3.75 -13.99
N ALA A 327 -3.53 -4.58 -14.81
CA ALA A 327 -3.89 -4.75 -16.21
C ALA A 327 -5.34 -5.18 -16.43
N GLN A 328 -5.86 -6.13 -15.65
CA GLN A 328 -7.24 -6.61 -15.76
C GLN A 328 -8.25 -5.52 -15.45
N VAL A 329 -8.03 -4.72 -14.39
CA VAL A 329 -8.88 -3.57 -14.06
C VAL A 329 -8.85 -2.56 -15.19
N PHE A 330 -7.66 -2.30 -15.76
CA PHE A 330 -7.52 -1.36 -16.86
C PHE A 330 -8.13 -1.86 -18.16
N LEU A 331 -7.90 -3.10 -18.57
CA LEU A 331 -8.37 -3.62 -19.85
C LEU A 331 -9.81 -4.13 -19.80
N ALA A 332 -10.41 -4.19 -18.60
CA ALA A 332 -11.74 -4.76 -18.35
C ALA A 332 -11.89 -6.19 -18.90
N ARG A 333 -10.80 -6.97 -18.90
CA ARG A 333 -10.75 -8.37 -19.32
C ARG A 333 -9.71 -9.14 -18.52
N SER A 334 -9.77 -10.47 -18.51
CA SER A 334 -8.73 -11.29 -17.87
C SER A 334 -7.37 -11.04 -18.53
N VAL A 335 -6.32 -10.93 -17.71
CA VAL A 335 -4.94 -10.81 -18.17
C VAL A 335 -4.12 -11.88 -17.44
N ASP A 336 -3.51 -12.77 -18.20
CA ASP A 336 -2.75 -13.89 -17.64
C ASP A 336 -1.33 -13.46 -17.25
N VAL A 337 -0.86 -14.01 -16.13
CA VAL A 337 0.55 -13.90 -15.71
C VAL A 337 1.33 -14.98 -16.45
N LEU A 338 2.02 -14.59 -17.53
CA LEU A 338 2.95 -15.46 -18.23
C LEU A 338 4.36 -15.20 -17.70
N SER A 339 4.85 -16.06 -16.81
CA SER A 339 6.27 -16.06 -16.45
C SER A 339 7.13 -16.34 -17.69
N GLY A 340 8.34 -15.78 -17.79
CA GLY A 340 9.19 -15.86 -19.01
C GLY A 340 9.26 -17.22 -19.71
N ALA A 341 9.37 -18.34 -18.98
CA ALA A 341 9.33 -19.69 -19.58
C ALA A 341 7.97 -20.04 -20.21
N LYS A 342 6.87 -19.78 -19.50
CA LYS A 342 5.49 -19.97 -20.02
C LYS A 342 5.18 -19.04 -21.19
N LEU A 343 5.71 -17.83 -21.16
CA LEU A 343 5.58 -16.91 -22.28
C LEU A 343 6.30 -17.47 -23.51
N LEU A 344 7.55 -17.93 -23.34
CA LEU A 344 8.32 -18.55 -24.41
C LEU A 344 7.60 -19.80 -24.97
N ASP A 345 7.08 -20.66 -24.11
CA ASP A 345 6.29 -21.84 -24.51
C ASP A 345 5.04 -21.43 -25.30
N TYR A 346 4.33 -20.40 -24.84
CA TYR A 346 3.14 -19.88 -25.51
C TYR A 346 3.47 -19.24 -26.87
N LEU A 347 4.57 -18.48 -26.96
CA LEU A 347 5.07 -17.93 -28.22
C LEU A 347 5.49 -19.02 -29.20
N GLN A 348 6.11 -20.09 -28.70
CA GLN A 348 6.47 -21.26 -29.50
C GLN A 348 5.22 -21.99 -30.02
N GLN A 349 4.19 -22.14 -29.19
CA GLN A 349 2.89 -22.67 -29.60
C GLN A 349 2.26 -21.80 -30.70
N LEU A 350 2.19 -20.49 -30.52
CA LEU A 350 1.67 -19.58 -31.55
C LEU A 350 2.46 -19.64 -32.87
N SER A 351 3.78 -19.82 -32.80
CA SER A 351 4.60 -19.96 -34.01
C SER A 351 4.37 -21.29 -34.74
N SER A 352 4.05 -22.36 -33.99
CA SER A 352 3.82 -23.70 -34.53
C SER A 352 2.38 -23.94 -35.00
N ASP A 353 1.41 -23.18 -34.48
CA ASP A 353 -0.02 -23.26 -34.85
C ASP A 353 -0.42 -22.42 -36.07
N SER A 354 0.56 -21.82 -36.78
CA SER A 354 0.35 -21.08 -38.04
C SER A 354 -0.28 -21.91 -39.18
N SER A 355 -0.58 -23.19 -38.94
CA SER A 355 -1.31 -24.10 -39.86
C SER A 355 -2.79 -24.34 -39.49
N LYS A 356 -3.32 -23.81 -38.38
CA LYS A 356 -4.73 -23.98 -37.98
C LYS A 356 -5.36 -22.64 -37.56
N ARG A 357 -6.42 -22.27 -38.29
CA ARG A 357 -7.22 -21.05 -38.13
C ARG A 357 -7.72 -20.80 -36.69
N PHE A 358 -7.73 -19.52 -36.30
CA PHE A 358 -8.61 -18.96 -35.27
C PHE A 358 -9.98 -18.63 -35.88
N ASP A 359 -10.96 -19.50 -35.68
CA ASP A 359 -12.38 -19.12 -35.60
C ASP A 359 -12.81 -19.37 -34.15
N ALA A 360 -12.60 -18.38 -33.27
CA ALA A 360 -13.34 -18.18 -32.01
C ALA A 360 -12.79 -16.95 -31.27
N VAL A 361 -13.62 -15.90 -31.18
CA VAL A 361 -13.56 -14.86 -30.15
C VAL A 361 -14.43 -15.32 -28.98
#